data_AF-A0A8H5AXP2-F1
#
_entry.id   AF-A0A8H5AXP2-F1
#
_cell.length_a   1.000
_cell.length_b   1.000
_cell.length_c   1.000
_cell.angle_alpha   90.00
_cell.angle_beta   90.00
_cell.angle_gamma   90.00
#
_symmetry.space_group_name_H-M   'P 1'
#
loop_
_entity.id
_entity.type
_entity.pdbx_description
1 polymer ?
#
loop_
_entity_poly.entity_id
_entity_poly.type
_entity_poly.pdbx_seq_one_letter_code
_entity_poly.pdbx_strand_id
1 'polypeptide(L)'
;MPVSPEYEAKVLELYDVALLLNYERGTTEPRFRHTKLREIATPGTNFRTVKIMAPEWTEAAVPRTGLVFDRQKPPSDQTEEPDLSENILPEPVPHILQNLTPRDLETYYWQARNHDGCFSTVTLFQHFIDLLQDEYIRIRVRTVDGKNTRVYTTLASDRLIVEMELFEPKHLTASIVIPDNQTYITGADARSLHAVLGFASPGAKLDTILDLSALQFGSDAGRGGPKNHDLFVLEPIARYDARLLKFATGNTFREAKLSGRIRDNAPNNAWLLEVAQRAKDRWDNRENVPWCGHCGAPPRGGQDLKKCSKCKNAYYCNAEHQAWAWPFHKHFCDETK
;
A
#
# COMPACT_ATOMS: atom_id res chain seq x y z
N MET A 1 -41.03 -24.76 14.50
CA MET A 1 -39.73 -24.70 13.80
C MET A 1 -38.92 -23.60 14.46
N PRO A 2 -37.72 -23.86 14.99
CA PRO A 2 -36.90 -22.79 15.53
C PRO A 2 -36.58 -21.80 14.41
N VAL A 3 -36.87 -20.53 14.65
CA VAL A 3 -36.51 -19.43 13.75
C VAL A 3 -35.00 -19.44 13.65
N SER A 4 -34.48 -19.65 12.44
CA SER A 4 -33.05 -19.49 12.16
C SER A 4 -32.61 -18.14 12.71
N PRO A 5 -31.55 -18.04 13.53
CA PRO A 5 -31.02 -16.74 13.91
C PRO A 5 -30.78 -15.93 12.63
N GLU A 6 -31.32 -14.71 12.57
CA GLU A 6 -31.04 -13.77 11.49
C GLU A 6 -29.53 -13.50 11.51
N TYR A 7 -28.82 -14.01 10.51
CA TYR A 7 -27.41 -13.73 10.34
C TYR A 7 -27.26 -12.27 9.89
N GLU A 8 -26.76 -11.41 10.77
CA GLU A 8 -26.37 -10.05 10.40
C GLU A 8 -25.01 -10.11 9.70
N ALA A 9 -25.00 -9.84 8.40
CA ALA A 9 -23.78 -9.96 7.61
C ALA A 9 -22.71 -8.97 8.07
N LYS A 10 -21.58 -9.48 8.58
CA LYS A 10 -20.39 -8.65 8.84
C LYS A 10 -19.84 -8.12 7.51
N VAL A 11 -19.90 -6.80 7.34
CA VAL A 11 -19.40 -6.11 6.13
C VAL A 11 -18.10 -5.38 6.44
N LEU A 12 -17.03 -5.76 5.76
CA LEU A 12 -15.75 -5.05 5.76
C LEU A 12 -15.73 -3.97 4.69
N GLU A 13 -15.15 -2.83 5.00
CA GLU A 13 -14.89 -1.77 4.02
C GLU A 13 -13.52 -2.00 3.39
N LEU A 14 -13.47 -2.36 2.10
CA LEU A 14 -12.21 -2.75 1.44
C LEU A 14 -11.14 -1.66 1.53
N TYR A 15 -11.55 -0.40 1.35
CA TYR A 15 -10.64 0.75 1.42
C TYR A 15 -10.00 0.90 2.81
N ASP A 16 -10.80 0.74 3.86
CA ASP A 16 -10.32 0.86 5.24
C ASP A 16 -9.41 -0.31 5.63
N VAL A 17 -9.77 -1.54 5.23
CA VAL A 17 -8.91 -2.71 5.41
C VAL A 17 -7.59 -2.53 4.67
N ALA A 18 -7.62 -2.03 3.43
CA ALA A 18 -6.42 -1.72 2.66
C ALA A 18 -5.51 -0.69 3.35
N LEU A 19 -6.09 0.37 3.93
CA LEU A 19 -5.36 1.36 4.71
C LEU A 19 -4.66 0.74 5.93
N LEU A 20 -5.38 -0.05 6.73
CA LEU A 20 -4.84 -0.68 7.93
C LEU A 20 -3.72 -1.67 7.61
N LEU A 21 -3.92 -2.52 6.59
CA LEU A 21 -2.90 -3.48 6.17
C LEU A 21 -1.66 -2.79 5.62
N ASN A 22 -1.83 -1.74 4.81
CA ASN A 22 -0.69 -0.95 4.33
C ASN A 22 0.03 -0.29 5.51
N TYR A 23 -0.68 0.40 6.40
CA TYR A 23 -0.10 1.05 7.57
C TYR A 23 0.74 0.07 8.39
N GLU A 24 0.13 -1.02 8.87
CA GLU A 24 0.82 -2.01 9.72
C GLU A 24 2.00 -2.67 9.02
N ARG A 25 1.89 -2.97 7.72
CA ARG A 25 3.00 -3.52 6.94
C ARG A 25 4.14 -2.52 6.82
N GLY A 26 3.83 -1.30 6.39
CA GLY A 26 4.83 -0.29 6.11
C GLY A 26 5.62 0.10 7.35
N THR A 27 4.92 0.34 8.47
CA THR A 27 5.52 0.85 9.71
C THR A 27 6.40 -0.16 10.44
N THR A 28 6.27 -1.44 10.10
CA THR A 28 6.99 -2.54 10.73
C THR A 28 7.81 -3.38 9.75
N GLU A 29 7.98 -2.93 8.49
CA GLU A 29 8.73 -3.64 7.45
C GLU A 29 10.19 -3.92 7.89
N PRO A 30 10.58 -5.19 8.13
CA PRO A 30 11.84 -5.53 8.78
C PRO A 30 13.07 -5.02 8.03
N ARG A 31 13.01 -5.04 6.70
CA ARG A 31 14.11 -4.59 5.82
C ARG A 31 14.46 -3.12 6.04
N PHE A 32 13.47 -2.30 6.40
CA PHE A 32 13.62 -0.85 6.57
C PHE A 32 13.38 -0.38 8.00
N ARG A 33 13.35 -1.29 8.97
CA ARG A 33 13.09 -0.97 10.37
C ARG A 33 14.16 -0.03 10.95
N HIS A 34 13.74 1.11 11.49
CA HIS A 34 14.59 2.17 12.05
C HIS A 34 15.60 2.76 11.05
N THR A 35 15.22 2.82 9.78
CA THR A 35 16.07 3.40 8.73
C THR A 35 15.70 4.84 8.44
N LYS A 36 16.70 5.68 8.20
CA LYS A 36 16.53 7.09 7.82
C LYS A 36 17.05 7.32 6.41
N LEU A 37 16.29 8.05 5.60
CA LEU A 37 16.67 8.43 4.24
C LEU A 37 17.86 9.39 4.30
N ARG A 38 18.96 8.97 3.70
CA ARG A 38 20.23 9.70 3.66
C ARG A 38 20.39 10.48 2.36
N GLU A 39 20.04 9.85 1.24
CA GLU A 39 20.31 10.37 -0.10
C GLU A 39 19.31 9.80 -1.11
N ILE A 40 19.01 10.61 -2.14
CA ILE A 40 18.22 10.20 -3.31
C ILE A 40 19.03 10.47 -4.57
N ALA A 41 18.97 9.55 -5.54
CA ALA A 41 19.39 9.78 -6.92
C ALA A 41 18.15 9.73 -7.83
N THR A 42 17.76 10.85 -8.42
CA THR A 42 16.65 10.95 -9.38
C THR A 42 17.14 10.73 -10.82
N PRO A 43 16.23 10.58 -11.82
CA PRO A 43 16.64 10.38 -13.21
C PRO A 43 17.61 11.46 -13.68
N GLY A 44 18.76 11.03 -14.21
CA GLY A 44 19.84 11.92 -14.66
C GLY A 44 20.86 12.31 -13.59
N THR A 45 20.69 11.86 -12.34
CA THR A 45 21.65 12.08 -11.25
C THR A 45 22.25 10.74 -10.76
N ASN A 46 23.39 10.81 -10.07
CA ASN A 46 24.03 9.65 -9.45
C ASN A 46 24.11 9.84 -7.93
N PHE A 47 24.24 8.73 -7.22
CA PHE A 47 24.61 8.76 -5.80
C PHE A 47 25.96 9.46 -5.61
N ARG A 48 26.05 10.29 -4.57
CA ARG A 48 27.22 11.04 -4.16
C ARG A 48 27.97 10.32 -3.05
N THR A 49 27.25 9.57 -2.21
CA THR A 49 27.84 8.96 -1.01
C THR A 49 28.09 7.47 -1.11
N VAL A 50 27.53 6.81 -2.12
CA VAL A 50 27.68 5.37 -2.37
C VAL A 50 27.96 5.10 -3.84
N LYS A 51 28.62 3.98 -4.11
CA LYS A 51 28.83 3.49 -5.49
C LYS A 51 28.09 2.16 -5.64
N ILE A 52 27.06 2.14 -6.49
CA ILE A 52 26.41 0.90 -6.89
C ILE A 52 27.19 0.31 -8.07
N MET A 53 27.61 -0.95 -7.92
CA MET A 53 28.32 -1.71 -8.96
C MET A 53 27.42 -2.73 -9.67
N ALA A 54 26.16 -2.85 -9.26
CA ALA A 54 25.16 -3.72 -9.87
C ALA A 54 24.93 -3.31 -11.34
N PRO A 55 25.17 -4.19 -12.33
CA PRO A 55 24.98 -3.89 -13.74
C PRO A 55 23.59 -3.37 -14.07
N GLU A 56 22.57 -3.94 -13.41
CA GLU A 56 21.16 -3.56 -13.51
C GLU A 56 20.97 -2.07 -13.22
N TRP A 57 21.73 -1.52 -12.28
CA TRP A 57 21.74 -0.08 -12.00
C TRP A 57 22.58 0.68 -13.01
N THR A 58 23.84 0.29 -13.24
CA THR A 58 24.80 1.10 -14.02
C THR A 58 24.50 1.16 -15.51
N GLU A 59 23.85 0.13 -16.05
CA GLU A 59 23.57 -0.04 -17.48
C GLU A 59 22.11 0.23 -17.83
N ALA A 60 21.25 0.58 -16.85
CA ALA A 60 19.83 0.79 -17.09
C ALA A 60 19.57 1.93 -18.10
N ALA A 61 18.79 1.63 -19.14
CA ALA A 61 18.36 2.60 -20.14
C ALA A 61 17.06 3.35 -19.76
N VAL A 62 16.36 2.87 -18.73
CA VAL A 62 15.11 3.47 -18.22
C VAL A 62 15.38 4.52 -17.14
N PRO A 63 14.45 5.45 -16.88
CA PRO A 63 14.55 6.35 -15.73
C PRO A 63 14.77 5.57 -14.42
N ARG A 64 15.72 6.04 -13.60
CA ARG A 64 16.11 5.41 -12.34
C ARG A 64 15.81 6.30 -11.14
N THR A 65 15.33 5.68 -10.06
CA THR A 65 15.25 6.30 -8.73
C THR A 65 16.08 5.49 -7.75
N GLY A 66 17.00 6.14 -7.06
CA GLY A 66 17.90 5.53 -6.10
C GLY A 66 17.65 6.10 -4.72
N LEU A 67 17.54 5.24 -3.71
CA LEU A 67 17.27 5.61 -2.32
C LEU A 67 18.32 4.98 -1.42
N VAL A 68 19.05 5.79 -0.65
CA VAL A 68 19.99 5.29 0.37
C VAL A 68 19.43 5.56 1.74
N PHE A 69 19.42 4.54 2.56
CA PHE A 69 18.99 4.59 3.94
C PHE A 69 20.12 4.21 4.90
N ASP A 70 20.23 4.94 5.99
CA ASP A 70 21.07 4.56 7.13
C ASP A 70 20.19 3.92 8.21
N ARG A 71 20.47 2.67 8.60
CA ARG A 71 19.87 2.03 9.75
C ARG A 71 20.46 2.62 11.01
N GLN A 72 19.58 3.13 11.86
CA GLN A 72 19.94 3.71 13.13
C GLN A 72 19.57 2.74 14.25
N LYS A 73 20.38 2.70 15.30
CA LYS A 73 19.98 2.02 16.53
C LYS A 73 18.98 2.93 17.24
N PRO A 74 17.71 2.52 17.42
CA PRO A 74 16.75 3.33 18.14
C PRO A 74 17.18 3.46 19.61
N PRO A 75 16.83 4.57 20.28
CA PRO A 75 16.83 4.65 21.73
C PRO A 75 16.07 3.48 22.36
N SER A 76 16.46 3.04 23.56
CA SER A 76 15.86 1.87 24.22
C SER A 76 14.36 2.01 24.51
N ASP A 77 13.88 3.26 24.63
CA ASP A 77 12.47 3.61 24.82
C ASP A 77 11.68 3.78 23.51
N GLN A 78 12.33 3.65 22.35
CA GLN A 78 11.74 3.88 21.02
C GLN A 78 11.84 2.66 20.09
N THR A 79 12.16 1.47 20.60
CA THR A 79 12.28 0.24 19.79
C THR A 79 10.97 -0.12 19.08
N GLU A 80 9.84 0.26 19.68
CA GLU A 80 8.49 0.01 19.13
C GLU A 80 7.91 1.21 18.37
N GLU A 81 8.64 2.32 18.23
CA GLU A 81 8.13 3.50 17.53
C GLU A 81 7.92 3.18 16.04
N PRO A 82 6.73 3.39 15.45
CA PRO A 82 6.48 3.05 14.05
C PRO A 82 7.40 3.85 13.10
N ASP A 83 7.93 3.19 12.07
CA ASP A 83 8.58 3.90 10.96
C ASP A 83 7.51 4.52 10.06
N LEU A 84 7.73 5.74 9.63
CA LEU A 84 6.72 6.56 8.96
C LEU A 84 7.36 7.44 7.91
N SER A 85 6.58 7.88 6.93
CA SER A 85 7.03 8.91 5.98
C SER A 85 7.38 10.22 6.69
N GLU A 86 6.69 10.55 7.79
CA GLU A 86 6.93 11.79 8.54
C GLU A 86 8.22 11.76 9.37
N ASN A 87 8.70 10.57 9.77
CA ASN A 87 9.94 10.41 10.53
C ASN A 87 11.06 9.75 9.71
N ILE A 88 10.93 9.68 8.38
CA ILE A 88 11.91 9.01 7.51
C ILE A 88 13.24 9.77 7.42
N LEU A 89 13.26 11.08 7.69
CA LEU A 89 14.47 11.89 7.61
C LEU A 89 15.28 11.81 8.91
N PRO A 90 16.62 11.85 8.84
CA PRO A 90 17.46 11.94 10.03
C PRO A 90 17.45 13.38 10.58
N GLU A 91 17.83 13.51 11.85
CA GLU A 91 18.04 14.81 12.50
C GLU A 91 19.53 15.02 12.79
N PRO A 92 20.14 16.13 12.33
CA PRO A 92 19.58 17.18 11.49
C PRO A 92 19.35 16.74 10.03
N VAL A 93 18.39 17.36 9.33
CA VAL A 93 18.05 17.03 7.94
C VAL A 93 19.18 17.47 6.98
N PRO A 94 19.76 16.55 6.19
CA PRO A 94 20.79 16.86 5.21
C PRO A 94 20.31 17.86 4.16
N HIS A 95 21.18 18.79 3.76
CA HIS A 95 20.84 19.84 2.78
C HIS A 95 20.23 19.30 1.48
N ILE A 96 20.68 18.14 1.01
CA ILE A 96 20.17 17.52 -0.22
C ILE A 96 18.72 17.04 -0.11
N LEU A 97 18.18 16.90 1.11
CA LEU A 97 16.81 16.43 1.38
C LEU A 97 15.87 17.55 1.86
N GLN A 98 16.37 18.76 2.11
CA GLN A 98 15.57 19.86 2.69
C GLN A 98 14.42 20.34 1.79
N ASN A 99 14.53 20.11 0.48
CA ASN A 99 13.51 20.55 -0.49
C ASN A 99 12.41 19.49 -0.74
N LEU A 100 12.48 18.33 -0.07
CA LEU A 100 11.49 17.27 -0.27
C LEU A 100 10.16 17.66 0.36
N THR A 101 9.09 17.53 -0.42
CA THR A 101 7.74 17.74 0.08
C THR A 101 7.26 16.52 0.89
N PRO A 102 6.24 16.66 1.75
CA PRO A 102 5.62 15.52 2.42
C PRO A 102 5.19 14.41 1.44
N ARG A 103 4.71 14.80 0.25
CA ARG A 103 4.32 13.87 -0.82
C ARG A 103 5.52 13.11 -1.39
N ASP A 104 6.68 13.75 -1.52
CA ASP A 104 7.91 13.09 -1.98
C ASP A 104 8.38 12.07 -0.95
N LEU A 105 8.44 12.47 0.33
CA LEU A 105 8.82 11.58 1.43
C LEU A 105 7.90 10.36 1.52
N GLU A 106 6.58 10.58 1.42
CA GLU A 106 5.60 9.50 1.38
C GLU A 106 5.79 8.58 0.17
N THR A 107 6.08 9.13 -1.01
CA THR A 107 6.36 8.33 -2.20
C THR A 107 7.59 7.46 -2.00
N TYR A 108 8.73 8.05 -1.61
CA TYR A 108 9.98 7.30 -1.42
C TYR A 108 9.88 6.27 -0.30
N TYR A 109 9.15 6.58 0.77
CA TYR A 109 8.86 5.66 1.86
C TYR A 109 8.22 4.36 1.35
N TRP A 110 7.13 4.48 0.59
CA TRP A 110 6.39 3.33 0.06
C TRP A 110 7.10 2.67 -1.13
N GLN A 111 7.78 3.45 -1.97
CA GLN A 111 8.49 2.93 -3.12
C GLN A 111 9.59 1.96 -2.70
N ALA A 112 10.36 2.29 -1.65
CA ALA A 112 11.36 1.40 -1.07
C ALA A 112 10.74 0.15 -0.44
N ARG A 113 9.71 0.32 0.39
CA ARG A 113 9.09 -0.77 1.16
C ARG A 113 8.24 -1.72 0.31
N ASN A 114 7.79 -1.28 -0.85
CA ASN A 114 6.99 -2.11 -1.77
C ASN A 114 7.82 -2.92 -2.75
N HIS A 115 9.16 -2.85 -2.70
CA HIS A 115 10.03 -3.73 -3.49
C HIS A 115 9.66 -5.20 -3.27
N ASP A 116 9.33 -5.89 -4.35
CA ASP A 116 8.81 -7.27 -4.40
C ASP A 116 7.65 -7.51 -3.42
N GLY A 117 6.88 -6.46 -3.17
CA GLY A 117 5.82 -6.47 -2.16
C GLY A 117 4.55 -7.17 -2.62
N CYS A 118 4.31 -7.34 -3.91
CA CYS A 118 3.00 -7.73 -4.46
C CYS A 118 2.47 -9.04 -3.85
N PHE A 119 3.24 -10.12 -3.88
CA PHE A 119 2.86 -11.40 -3.26
C PHE A 119 2.73 -11.30 -1.73
N SER A 120 3.60 -10.53 -1.06
CA SER A 120 3.52 -10.30 0.38
C SER A 120 2.23 -9.57 0.77
N THR A 121 1.80 -8.58 -0.03
CA THR A 121 0.56 -7.83 0.23
C THR A 121 -0.70 -8.65 -0.01
N VAL A 122 -0.70 -9.51 -1.04
CA VAL A 122 -1.79 -10.46 -1.29
C VAL A 122 -1.87 -11.45 -0.12
N THR A 123 -0.74 -12.04 0.27
CA THR A 123 -0.66 -13.00 1.38
C THR A 123 -1.11 -12.38 2.70
N LEU A 124 -0.68 -11.14 2.99
CA LEU A 124 -1.13 -10.37 4.14
C LEU A 124 -2.65 -10.23 4.19
N PHE A 125 -3.28 -9.91 3.05
CA PHE A 125 -4.74 -9.85 2.97
C PHE A 125 -5.39 -11.20 3.22
N GLN A 126 -4.79 -12.31 2.73
CA GLN A 126 -5.31 -13.65 3.01
C GLN A 126 -5.29 -13.97 4.51
N HIS A 127 -4.17 -13.70 5.18
CA HIS A 127 -4.05 -13.88 6.63
C HIS A 127 -5.08 -13.06 7.38
N PHE A 128 -5.28 -11.81 7.00
CA PHE A 128 -6.30 -10.96 7.63
C PHE A 128 -7.71 -11.57 7.52
N ILE A 129 -8.09 -12.07 6.34
CA ILE A 129 -9.40 -12.72 6.16
C ILE A 129 -9.49 -14.04 6.95
N ASP A 130 -8.43 -14.85 6.95
CA ASP A 130 -8.41 -16.13 7.67
C ASP A 130 -8.56 -15.93 9.19
N LEU A 131 -7.98 -14.86 9.75
CA LEU A 131 -8.09 -14.51 11.17
C LEU A 131 -9.50 -14.12 11.60
N LEU A 132 -10.38 -13.72 10.67
CA LEU A 132 -11.76 -13.37 11.01
C LEU A 132 -12.66 -14.59 11.21
N GLN A 133 -12.23 -15.77 10.74
CA GLN A 133 -12.88 -17.08 10.97
C GLN A 133 -14.39 -17.12 10.66
N ASP A 134 -14.82 -16.37 9.64
CA ASP A 134 -16.23 -16.30 9.23
C ASP A 134 -16.34 -16.38 7.70
N GLU A 135 -16.98 -17.45 7.24
CA GLU A 135 -17.12 -17.81 5.82
C GLU A 135 -18.09 -16.88 5.07
N TYR A 136 -18.92 -16.13 5.79
CA TYR A 136 -19.97 -15.27 5.24
C TYR A 136 -19.62 -13.79 5.32
N ILE A 137 -18.36 -13.45 5.63
CA ILE A 137 -17.88 -12.08 5.60
C ILE A 137 -18.06 -11.51 4.20
N ARG A 138 -18.68 -10.35 4.15
CA ARG A 138 -18.81 -9.56 2.92
C ARG A 138 -17.81 -8.43 2.90
N ILE A 139 -17.29 -8.14 1.73
CA ILE A 139 -16.43 -6.99 1.46
C ILE A 139 -17.24 -6.00 0.65
N ARG A 140 -17.38 -4.77 1.16
CA ARG A 140 -17.90 -3.63 0.40
C ARG A 140 -16.77 -3.01 -0.40
N VAL A 141 -16.95 -2.98 -1.71
CA VAL A 141 -16.02 -2.41 -2.67
C VAL A 141 -16.59 -1.07 -3.13
N ARG A 142 -15.76 -0.02 -3.06
CA ARG A 142 -16.11 1.34 -3.49
C ARG A 142 -15.03 1.89 -4.39
N THR A 143 -15.40 2.28 -5.60
CA THR A 143 -14.49 2.89 -6.58
C THR A 143 -15.07 4.19 -7.11
N VAL A 144 -14.18 5.10 -7.54
CA VAL A 144 -14.55 6.37 -8.17
C VAL A 144 -13.85 6.48 -9.53
N ASP A 145 -14.64 6.72 -10.57
CA ASP A 145 -14.15 7.03 -11.91
C ASP A 145 -14.76 8.34 -12.43
N GLY A 146 -14.00 9.42 -12.27
CA GLY A 146 -14.49 10.76 -12.57
C GLY A 146 -15.69 11.13 -11.68
N LYS A 147 -16.88 11.19 -12.27
CA LYS A 147 -18.15 11.43 -11.55
C LYS A 147 -18.89 10.13 -11.20
N ASN A 148 -18.49 9.01 -11.80
CA ASN A 148 -19.15 7.73 -11.62
C ASN A 148 -18.64 7.06 -10.34
N THR A 149 -19.54 6.73 -9.44
CA THR A 149 -19.24 5.94 -8.25
C THR A 149 -19.77 4.53 -8.47
N ARG A 150 -19.03 3.54 -7.97
CA ARG A 150 -19.50 2.16 -7.94
C ARG A 150 -19.42 1.64 -6.52
N VAL A 151 -20.49 0.99 -6.07
CA VAL A 151 -20.59 0.37 -4.76
C VAL A 151 -21.23 -1.00 -4.94
N TYR A 152 -20.58 -2.03 -4.46
CA TYR A 152 -21.17 -3.37 -4.37
C TYR A 152 -20.58 -4.12 -3.19
N THR A 153 -21.18 -5.27 -2.87
CA THR A 153 -20.63 -6.20 -1.88
C THR A 153 -20.40 -7.55 -2.53
N THR A 154 -19.35 -8.24 -2.11
CA THR A 154 -19.03 -9.61 -2.53
C THR A 154 -18.56 -10.42 -1.33
N LEU A 155 -18.58 -11.75 -1.38
CA LEU A 155 -18.00 -12.55 -0.30
C LEU A 155 -16.48 -12.39 -0.28
N ALA A 156 -15.88 -12.39 0.91
CA ALA A 156 -14.43 -12.36 1.03
C ALA A 156 -13.79 -13.59 0.38
N SER A 157 -14.46 -14.75 0.42
CA SER A 157 -14.05 -16.00 -0.22
C SER A 157 -14.11 -15.97 -1.75
N ASP A 158 -14.96 -15.12 -2.35
CA ASP A 158 -15.10 -14.97 -3.80
C ASP A 158 -13.99 -14.10 -4.43
N ARG A 159 -13.10 -13.54 -3.61
CA ARG A 159 -11.93 -12.78 -4.10
C ARG A 159 -11.04 -13.69 -4.95
N LEU A 160 -10.41 -13.09 -5.95
CA LEU A 160 -9.43 -13.75 -6.79
C LEU A 160 -8.06 -13.11 -6.57
N ILE A 161 -7.01 -13.90 -6.76
CA ILE A 161 -5.64 -13.44 -6.90
C ILE A 161 -5.36 -13.44 -8.39
N VAL A 162 -4.97 -12.29 -8.91
CA VAL A 162 -4.64 -12.11 -10.33
C VAL A 162 -3.12 -12.05 -10.44
N GLU A 163 -2.53 -13.12 -10.95
CA GLU A 163 -1.09 -13.26 -11.16
C GLU A 163 -0.77 -13.01 -12.64
N MET A 164 0.08 -12.03 -12.91
CA MET A 164 0.46 -11.59 -14.25
C MET A 164 1.96 -11.36 -14.35
N GLU A 165 2.45 -11.25 -15.57
CA GLU A 165 3.80 -10.80 -15.87
C GLU A 165 3.78 -9.37 -16.38
N LEU A 166 4.79 -8.61 -15.98
CA LEU A 166 5.10 -7.29 -16.52
C LEU A 166 6.38 -7.40 -17.38
N PHE A 167 6.34 -6.86 -18.59
CA PHE A 167 7.44 -6.92 -19.56
C PHE A 167 8.10 -5.55 -19.75
N GLU A 168 9.43 -5.52 -19.65
CA GLU A 168 10.26 -4.33 -19.81
C GLU A 168 9.75 -3.16 -18.94
N PRO A 169 9.95 -3.24 -17.61
CA PRO A 169 9.57 -2.19 -16.67
C PRO A 169 10.09 -0.82 -17.12
N LYS A 170 9.23 0.21 -17.07
CA LYS A 170 9.56 1.57 -17.55
C LYS A 170 10.33 2.41 -16.55
N HIS A 171 10.54 1.89 -15.35
CA HIS A 171 11.23 2.56 -14.27
C HIS A 171 12.00 1.55 -13.46
N LEU A 172 13.20 1.93 -13.02
CA LEU A 172 14.02 1.13 -12.13
C LEU A 172 14.17 1.85 -10.80
N THR A 173 14.00 1.13 -9.70
CA THR A 173 14.24 1.66 -8.36
C THR A 173 15.27 0.82 -7.63
N ALA A 174 16.30 1.45 -7.06
CA ALA A 174 17.23 0.80 -6.15
C ALA A 174 17.10 1.40 -4.74
N SER A 175 16.89 0.56 -3.74
CA SER A 175 16.91 0.95 -2.32
C SER A 175 18.07 0.26 -1.61
N ILE A 176 18.94 1.03 -0.96
CA ILE A 176 20.12 0.54 -0.26
C ILE A 176 19.98 0.81 1.22
N VAL A 177 20.31 -0.18 2.04
CA VAL A 177 20.32 -0.05 3.51
C VAL A 177 21.75 -0.24 4.04
N ILE A 178 22.28 0.78 4.71
CA ILE A 178 23.61 0.82 5.34
C ILE A 178 23.42 0.72 6.86
N PRO A 179 24.28 0.01 7.62
CA PRO A 179 25.46 -0.74 7.21
C PRO A 179 25.18 -2.16 6.74
N ASP A 180 23.92 -2.58 6.63
CA ASP A 180 23.52 -3.94 6.25
C ASP A 180 24.06 -4.37 4.87
N ASN A 181 24.44 -3.39 4.03
CA ASN A 181 24.94 -3.57 2.67
C ASN A 181 23.97 -4.38 1.79
N GLN A 182 22.66 -4.21 2.06
CA GLN A 182 21.60 -4.82 1.27
C GLN A 182 21.08 -3.83 0.24
N THR A 183 20.90 -4.32 -0.98
CA THR A 183 20.35 -3.54 -2.10
C THR A 183 19.15 -4.27 -2.68
N TYR A 184 18.08 -3.52 -2.87
CA TYR A 184 16.79 -3.98 -3.36
C TYR A 184 16.48 -3.27 -4.68
N ILE A 185 16.38 -4.01 -5.78
CA ILE A 185 16.19 -3.41 -7.11
C ILE A 185 14.87 -3.86 -7.73
N THR A 186 13.91 -2.95 -7.87
CA THR A 186 12.68 -3.17 -8.64
C THR A 186 12.88 -2.75 -10.08
N GLY A 187 12.40 -3.57 -11.01
CA GLY A 187 12.41 -3.26 -12.45
C GLY A 187 13.74 -3.54 -13.14
N ALA A 188 14.62 -4.32 -12.51
CA ALA A 188 15.89 -4.78 -13.09
C ALA A 188 15.68 -5.82 -14.19
N ASP A 189 14.74 -6.75 -13.98
CA ASP A 189 14.48 -7.84 -14.91
C ASP A 189 13.59 -7.39 -16.07
N ALA A 190 13.88 -7.91 -17.26
CA ALA A 190 13.02 -7.75 -18.44
C ALA A 190 11.61 -8.32 -18.23
N ARG A 191 11.44 -9.24 -17.27
CA ARG A 191 10.17 -9.87 -16.90
C ARG A 191 10.07 -9.91 -15.39
N SER A 192 8.95 -9.44 -14.84
CA SER A 192 8.66 -9.55 -13.41
C SER A 192 7.27 -10.11 -13.18
N LEU A 193 7.14 -10.98 -12.18
CA LEU A 193 5.84 -11.47 -11.72
C LEU A 193 5.19 -10.41 -10.84
N HIS A 194 3.89 -10.20 -11.03
CA HIS A 194 3.09 -9.27 -10.24
C HIS A 194 1.76 -9.90 -9.85
N ALA A 195 1.35 -9.70 -8.59
CA ALA A 195 0.13 -10.26 -8.04
C ALA A 195 -0.73 -9.19 -7.38
N VAL A 196 -2.03 -9.22 -7.65
CA VAL A 196 -3.01 -8.29 -7.09
C VAL A 196 -4.28 -8.99 -6.65
N LEU A 197 -5.10 -8.30 -5.85
CA LEU A 197 -6.40 -8.80 -5.42
C LEU A 197 -7.49 -8.35 -6.38
N GLY A 198 -8.35 -9.28 -6.73
CA GLY A 198 -9.47 -9.12 -7.64
C GLY A 198 -10.80 -9.31 -6.93
N PHE A 199 -11.76 -8.42 -7.20
CA PHE A 199 -13.10 -8.48 -6.66
C PHE A 199 -14.13 -8.44 -7.78
N ALA A 200 -15.20 -9.22 -7.64
CA ALA A 200 -16.28 -9.33 -8.61
C ALA A 200 -17.56 -8.69 -8.07
N SER A 201 -18.17 -7.81 -8.87
CA SER A 201 -19.55 -7.38 -8.63
C SER A 201 -20.54 -8.50 -8.98
N PRO A 202 -21.79 -8.48 -8.48
CA PRO A 202 -22.79 -9.48 -8.83
C PRO A 202 -22.90 -9.71 -10.34
N GLY A 203 -22.75 -10.96 -10.79
CA GLY A 203 -22.82 -11.36 -12.20
C GLY A 203 -21.54 -11.14 -13.02
N ALA A 204 -20.48 -10.53 -12.46
CA ALA A 204 -19.19 -10.39 -13.12
C ALA A 204 -18.21 -11.48 -12.65
N LYS A 205 -17.23 -11.84 -13.49
CA LYS A 205 -16.14 -12.75 -13.11
C LYS A 205 -15.05 -12.04 -12.30
N LEU A 206 -14.77 -10.80 -12.67
CA LEU A 206 -13.80 -9.90 -12.07
C LEU A 206 -14.26 -8.50 -12.43
N ASP A 207 -14.08 -7.52 -11.54
CA ASP A 207 -14.59 -6.17 -11.77
C ASP A 207 -13.69 -5.05 -11.25
N THR A 208 -13.08 -5.25 -10.07
CA THR A 208 -12.22 -4.26 -9.41
C THR A 208 -10.90 -4.90 -9.00
N ILE A 209 -9.82 -4.14 -9.10
CA ILE A 209 -8.48 -4.52 -8.67
C ILE A 209 -8.07 -3.69 -7.46
N LEU A 210 -7.47 -4.37 -6.46
CA LEU A 210 -6.71 -3.78 -5.37
C LEU A 210 -5.24 -4.18 -5.50
N ASP A 211 -4.37 -3.18 -5.67
CA ASP A 211 -2.92 -3.33 -5.68
C ASP A 211 -2.31 -2.47 -4.57
N LEU A 212 -1.93 -3.14 -3.48
CA LEU A 212 -1.34 -2.56 -2.28
C LEU A 212 0.17 -2.27 -2.44
N SER A 213 0.77 -2.70 -3.55
CA SER A 213 2.21 -2.60 -3.82
C SER A 213 2.54 -1.60 -4.94
N ALA A 214 1.54 -1.09 -5.65
CA ALA A 214 1.68 -0.25 -6.84
C ALA A 214 2.67 0.92 -6.69
N LEU A 215 2.79 1.51 -5.49
CA LEU A 215 3.75 2.59 -5.21
C LEU A 215 5.22 2.22 -5.43
N GLN A 216 5.58 0.94 -5.59
CA GLN A 216 6.91 0.54 -6.06
C GLN A 216 7.27 1.12 -7.43
N PHE A 217 6.26 1.45 -8.25
CA PHE A 217 6.43 2.07 -9.57
C PHE A 217 6.42 3.61 -9.53
N GLY A 218 6.62 4.20 -8.34
CA GLY A 218 6.73 5.64 -8.14
C GLY A 218 5.40 6.40 -8.09
N SER A 219 5.47 7.72 -7.91
CA SER A 219 4.29 8.58 -7.70
C SER A 219 3.33 8.60 -8.90
N ASP A 220 3.85 8.66 -10.12
CA ASP A 220 3.04 8.89 -11.33
C ASP A 220 2.20 7.68 -11.74
N ALA A 221 2.76 6.49 -11.54
CA ALA A 221 2.11 5.24 -11.92
C ALA A 221 1.46 4.55 -10.70
N GLY A 222 2.11 4.58 -9.54
CA GLY A 222 1.76 3.76 -8.39
C GLY A 222 0.70 4.33 -7.45
N ARG A 223 0.45 5.64 -7.47
CA ARG A 223 -0.62 6.25 -6.67
C ARG A 223 -1.99 6.00 -7.28
N GLY A 224 -2.92 5.54 -6.45
CA GLY A 224 -4.30 5.27 -6.86
C GLY A 224 -5.25 6.43 -6.57
N GLY A 225 -6.53 6.12 -6.72
CA GLY A 225 -7.62 7.04 -6.41
C GLY A 225 -7.76 8.20 -7.39
N PRO A 226 -8.82 9.01 -7.22
CA PRO A 226 -9.00 10.23 -7.99
C PRO A 226 -7.83 11.20 -7.73
N LYS A 227 -7.23 11.73 -8.81
CA LYS A 227 -6.06 12.63 -8.76
C LYS A 227 -4.75 12.00 -8.23
N ASN A 228 -4.64 10.67 -8.14
CA ASN A 228 -3.41 9.98 -7.73
C ASN A 228 -2.93 10.41 -6.31
N HIS A 229 -3.82 10.40 -5.32
CA HIS A 229 -3.47 10.72 -3.93
C HIS A 229 -3.37 9.48 -3.04
N ASP A 230 -4.02 8.37 -3.40
CA ASP A 230 -4.10 7.20 -2.52
C ASP A 230 -2.77 6.42 -2.50
N LEU A 231 -2.53 5.76 -1.37
CA LEU A 231 -1.32 4.97 -1.10
C LEU A 231 -1.33 3.56 -1.74
N PHE A 232 -2.41 3.22 -2.42
CA PHE A 232 -2.62 1.96 -3.12
C PHE A 232 -3.57 2.21 -4.28
N VAL A 233 -3.66 1.25 -5.20
CA VAL A 233 -4.59 1.32 -6.32
C VAL A 233 -5.83 0.50 -6.00
N LEU A 234 -6.99 1.14 -6.00
CA LEU A 234 -8.30 0.49 -5.93
C LEU A 234 -9.18 1.03 -7.07
N GLU A 235 -9.29 0.29 -8.17
CA GLU A 235 -9.93 0.79 -9.38
C GLU A 235 -10.59 -0.30 -10.24
N PRO A 236 -11.55 0.06 -11.11
CA PRO A 236 -12.13 -0.88 -12.07
C PRO A 236 -11.06 -1.47 -13.01
N ILE A 237 -11.24 -2.71 -13.46
CA ILE A 237 -10.30 -3.42 -14.35
C ILE A 237 -9.85 -2.56 -15.53
N ALA A 238 -10.77 -1.87 -16.21
CA ALA A 238 -10.43 -1.09 -17.41
C ALA A 238 -9.41 0.02 -17.11
N ARG A 239 -9.48 0.63 -15.91
CA ARG A 239 -8.49 1.63 -15.47
C ARG A 239 -7.17 0.98 -15.09
N TYR A 240 -7.25 -0.18 -14.43
CA TYR A 240 -6.06 -0.93 -14.03
C TYR A 240 -5.27 -1.44 -15.26
N ASP A 241 -5.94 -1.98 -16.27
CA ASP A 241 -5.34 -2.40 -17.55
C ASP A 241 -4.58 -1.23 -18.20
N ALA A 242 -5.20 -0.05 -18.26
CA ALA A 242 -4.55 1.16 -18.77
C ALA A 242 -3.38 1.64 -17.88
N ARG A 243 -3.45 1.41 -16.56
CA ARG A 243 -2.37 1.77 -15.62
C ARG A 243 -1.14 0.89 -15.79
N LEU A 244 -1.31 -0.40 -16.08
CA LEU A 244 -0.17 -1.32 -16.27
C LEU A 244 0.77 -0.86 -17.39
N LEU A 245 0.26 -0.17 -18.41
CA LEU A 245 1.07 0.44 -19.47
C LEU A 245 1.97 1.59 -18.97
N LYS A 246 1.76 2.09 -17.75
CA LYS A 246 2.67 3.02 -17.08
C LYS A 246 3.77 2.30 -16.29
N PHE A 247 3.51 1.08 -15.82
CA PHE A 247 4.50 0.26 -15.11
C PHE A 247 5.53 -0.32 -16.07
N ALA A 248 5.05 -0.83 -17.20
CA ALA A 248 5.82 -1.67 -18.09
C ALA A 248 5.43 -1.43 -19.55
N THR A 249 6.23 -1.93 -20.49
CA THR A 249 5.94 -1.83 -21.93
C THR A 249 4.85 -2.80 -22.36
N GLY A 250 4.77 -3.96 -21.71
CA GLY A 250 3.69 -4.93 -21.90
C GLY A 250 3.31 -5.63 -20.59
N ASN A 251 2.23 -6.40 -20.62
CA ASN A 251 1.81 -7.27 -19.52
C ASN A 251 0.92 -8.42 -20.01
N THR A 252 0.72 -9.44 -19.18
CA THR A 252 -0.20 -10.57 -19.44
C THR A 252 -1.54 -10.45 -18.71
N PHE A 253 -1.96 -9.26 -18.26
CA PHE A 253 -3.11 -9.10 -17.37
C PHE A 253 -4.42 -9.72 -17.89
N ARG A 254 -4.66 -9.66 -19.20
CA ARG A 254 -5.86 -10.25 -19.84
C ARG A 254 -5.86 -11.78 -19.85
N GLU A 255 -4.68 -12.38 -19.77
CA GLU A 255 -4.41 -13.82 -19.76
C GLU A 255 -3.93 -14.27 -18.38
N ALA A 256 -4.06 -13.41 -17.36
CA ALA A 256 -3.54 -13.63 -16.04
C ALA A 256 -4.07 -14.92 -15.42
N LYS A 257 -3.20 -15.59 -14.68
CA LYS A 257 -3.58 -16.73 -13.87
C LYS A 257 -4.45 -16.23 -12.73
N LEU A 258 -5.62 -16.87 -12.57
CA LEU A 258 -6.55 -16.58 -11.49
C LEU A 258 -6.46 -17.69 -10.45
N SER A 259 -6.13 -17.32 -9.22
CA SER A 259 -5.97 -18.25 -8.11
C SER A 259 -6.87 -17.83 -6.94
N GLY A 260 -7.37 -18.79 -6.16
CA GLY A 260 -8.07 -18.47 -4.91
C GLY A 260 -7.12 -18.20 -3.73
N ARG A 261 -5.87 -18.68 -3.82
CA ARG A 261 -4.89 -18.61 -2.73
C ARG A 261 -3.45 -18.78 -3.21
N ILE A 262 -2.53 -18.00 -2.66
CA ILE A 262 -1.10 -18.30 -2.71
C ILE A 262 -0.84 -19.37 -1.63
N ARG A 263 -0.38 -20.56 -2.06
CA ARG A 263 -0.12 -21.71 -1.17
C ARG A 263 1.33 -21.78 -0.71
N ASP A 264 2.24 -21.23 -1.50
CA ASP A 264 3.65 -21.17 -1.14
C ASP A 264 3.83 -20.11 -0.05
N ASN A 265 4.59 -20.44 0.99
CA ASN A 265 4.85 -19.49 2.07
C ASN A 265 5.55 -18.27 1.49
N ALA A 266 4.83 -17.14 1.41
CA ALA A 266 5.42 -15.87 1.05
C ALA A 266 6.63 -15.58 1.97
N PRO A 267 7.64 -14.84 1.47
CA PRO A 267 8.73 -14.39 2.32
C PRO A 267 8.18 -13.73 3.60
N ASN A 268 8.83 -13.99 4.74
CA ASN A 268 8.46 -13.42 6.04
C ASN A 268 7.03 -13.73 6.51
N ASN A 269 6.49 -14.91 6.17
CA ASN A 269 5.13 -15.32 6.51
C ASN A 269 4.73 -15.11 8.00
N ALA A 270 5.64 -15.40 8.94
CA ALA A 270 5.40 -15.19 10.37
C ALA A 270 5.16 -13.71 10.71
N TRP A 271 6.00 -12.81 10.18
CA TRP A 271 5.81 -11.37 10.34
C TRP A 271 4.50 -10.89 9.68
N LEU A 272 4.16 -11.41 8.50
CA LEU A 272 2.90 -11.05 7.84
C LEU A 272 1.66 -11.48 8.66
N LEU A 273 1.72 -12.60 9.38
CA LEU A 273 0.66 -13.00 10.31
C LEU A 273 0.54 -12.02 11.48
N GLU A 274 1.66 -11.56 12.05
CA GLU A 274 1.64 -10.55 13.11
C GLU A 274 1.08 -9.21 12.62
N VAL A 275 1.45 -8.77 11.40
CA VAL A 275 0.89 -7.58 10.75
C VAL A 275 -0.62 -7.73 10.56
N ALA A 276 -1.08 -8.89 10.07
CA ALA A 276 -2.51 -9.18 9.91
C ALA A 276 -3.26 -9.13 11.25
N GLN A 277 -2.67 -9.68 12.31
CA GLN A 277 -3.24 -9.64 13.65
C GLN A 277 -3.37 -8.20 14.17
N ARG A 278 -2.34 -7.37 14.06
CA ARG A 278 -2.42 -5.95 14.46
C ARG A 278 -3.48 -5.19 13.67
N ALA A 279 -3.58 -5.43 12.35
CA ALA A 279 -4.61 -4.81 11.53
C ALA A 279 -6.02 -5.27 11.95
N LYS A 280 -6.20 -6.55 12.30
CA LYS A 280 -7.46 -7.08 12.85
C LYS A 280 -7.80 -6.46 14.19
N ASP A 281 -6.84 -6.37 15.12
CA ASP A 281 -7.06 -5.78 16.44
C ASP A 281 -7.51 -4.32 16.31
N ARG A 282 -6.91 -3.56 15.39
CA ARG A 282 -7.38 -2.20 15.06
C ARG A 282 -8.77 -2.18 14.46
N TRP A 283 -9.04 -3.08 13.50
CA TRP A 283 -10.36 -3.18 12.88
C TRP A 283 -11.44 -3.48 13.92
N ASP A 284 -11.20 -4.43 14.81
CA ASP A 284 -12.17 -4.81 15.85
C ASP A 284 -12.33 -3.69 16.90
N ASN A 285 -11.29 -2.90 17.19
CA ASN A 285 -11.33 -1.78 18.13
C ASN A 285 -11.68 -0.40 17.49
N ARG A 286 -12.14 -0.39 16.23
CA ARG A 286 -12.38 0.83 15.43
C ARG A 286 -13.32 1.85 16.04
N GLU A 287 -14.24 1.40 16.90
CA GLU A 287 -15.23 2.26 17.56
C GLU A 287 -14.60 3.11 18.67
N ASN A 288 -13.53 2.60 19.30
CA ASN A 288 -12.83 3.28 20.40
C ASN A 288 -11.58 4.02 19.92
N VAL A 289 -10.85 3.44 18.95
CA VAL A 289 -9.60 4.01 18.44
C VAL A 289 -9.70 4.14 16.92
N PRO A 290 -10.09 5.32 16.40
CA PRO A 290 -10.17 5.53 14.96
C PRO A 290 -8.78 5.57 14.32
N TRP A 291 -8.73 5.58 12.99
CA TRP A 291 -7.50 5.78 12.22
C TRP A 291 -7.67 6.90 11.19
N CYS A 292 -6.55 7.38 10.68
CA CYS A 292 -6.53 8.34 9.59
C CYS A 292 -7.00 7.70 8.28
N GLY A 293 -8.02 8.27 7.64
CA GLY A 293 -8.56 7.84 6.35
C GLY A 293 -7.67 8.10 5.13
N HIS A 294 -6.41 8.53 5.35
CA HIS A 294 -5.39 8.67 4.29
C HIS A 294 -4.23 7.69 4.50
N CYS A 295 -3.64 7.67 5.69
CA CYS A 295 -2.44 6.87 5.97
C CYS A 295 -2.67 5.64 6.86
N GLY A 296 -3.89 5.44 7.39
CA GLY A 296 -4.21 4.32 8.29
C GLY A 296 -3.66 4.44 9.72
N ALA A 297 -2.94 5.53 10.04
CA ALA A 297 -2.34 5.70 11.36
C ALA A 297 -3.38 5.96 12.47
N PRO A 298 -3.18 5.40 13.68
CA PRO A 298 -3.96 5.75 14.87
C PRO A 298 -3.61 7.16 15.39
N PRO A 299 -4.37 7.68 16.38
CA PRO A 299 -3.95 8.80 17.23
C PRO A 299 -2.52 8.59 17.78
N ARG A 300 -1.72 9.66 17.86
CA ARG A 300 -0.32 9.61 18.35
C ARG A 300 -0.09 10.60 19.48
N GLY A 301 0.75 10.23 20.45
CA GLY A 301 1.25 11.15 21.49
C GLY A 301 0.15 11.85 22.29
N GLY A 302 -1.00 11.18 22.52
CA GLY A 302 -2.15 11.76 23.19
C GLY A 302 -2.94 12.79 22.38
N GLN A 303 -2.65 12.96 21.09
CA GLN A 303 -3.39 13.85 20.19
C GLN A 303 -4.48 13.10 19.43
N ASP A 304 -5.70 13.64 19.49
CA ASP A 304 -6.84 13.13 18.74
C ASP A 304 -6.72 13.43 17.24
N LEU A 305 -7.28 12.52 16.43
CA LEU A 305 -7.40 12.74 14.99
C LEU A 305 -8.46 13.80 14.69
N LYS A 306 -8.21 14.62 13.67
CA LYS A 306 -9.18 15.59 13.15
C LYS A 306 -10.34 14.87 12.48
N LYS A 307 -11.55 15.21 12.91
CA LYS A 307 -12.79 14.61 12.42
C LYS A 307 -13.32 15.37 11.20
N CYS A 308 -13.84 14.66 10.20
CA CYS A 308 -14.53 15.29 9.07
C CYS A 308 -15.74 16.08 9.60
N SER A 309 -15.75 17.39 9.36
CA SER A 309 -16.80 18.29 9.85
C SER A 309 -18.19 17.96 9.31
N LYS A 310 -18.26 17.34 8.13
CA LYS A 310 -19.49 16.94 7.46
C LYS A 310 -20.04 15.61 8.01
N CYS A 311 -19.41 14.48 7.70
CA CYS A 311 -19.96 13.17 8.06
C CYS A 311 -19.71 12.75 9.50
N LYS A 312 -18.78 13.39 10.21
CA LYS A 312 -18.40 13.02 11.59
C LYS A 312 -18.07 11.52 11.75
N ASN A 313 -17.57 10.88 10.71
CA ASN A 313 -17.27 9.44 10.72
C ASN A 313 -15.90 9.11 10.15
N ALA A 314 -15.28 10.03 9.42
CA ALA A 314 -13.91 9.91 8.96
C ALA A 314 -12.97 10.78 9.81
N TYR A 315 -11.76 10.29 10.03
CA TYR A 315 -10.74 10.90 10.87
C TYR A 315 -9.44 11.08 10.08
N TYR A 316 -8.64 12.08 10.41
CA TYR A 316 -7.40 12.42 9.69
C TYR A 316 -6.34 12.93 10.65
N CYS A 317 -5.07 12.64 10.39
CA CYS A 317 -3.96 13.17 11.19
C CYS A 317 -3.95 14.71 11.17
N ASN A 318 -4.20 15.30 10.01
CA ASN A 318 -4.14 16.73 9.79
C ASN A 318 -5.04 17.15 8.59
N ALA A 319 -5.08 18.45 8.31
CA ALA A 319 -5.88 19.00 7.21
C ALA A 319 -5.35 18.57 5.82
N GLU A 320 -4.05 18.30 5.70
CA GLU A 320 -3.42 17.84 4.47
C GLU A 320 -3.88 16.41 4.11
N HIS A 321 -3.87 15.47 5.07
CA HIS A 321 -4.40 14.12 4.90
C HIS A 321 -5.89 14.14 4.56
N GLN A 322 -6.68 15.03 5.17
CA GLN A 322 -8.07 15.22 4.78
C GLN A 322 -8.19 15.71 3.33
N ALA A 323 -7.36 16.68 2.91
CA ALA A 323 -7.37 17.21 1.55
C ALA A 323 -6.95 16.16 0.51
N TRP A 324 -6.00 15.29 0.83
CA TRP A 324 -5.55 14.19 -0.02
C TRP A 324 -6.59 13.07 -0.14
N ALA A 325 -7.28 12.72 0.94
CA ALA A 325 -8.36 11.74 0.92
C ALA A 325 -9.67 12.29 0.33
N TRP A 326 -9.87 13.62 0.32
CA TRP A 326 -11.11 14.28 -0.11
C TRP A 326 -11.59 13.89 -1.51
N PRO A 327 -10.73 13.77 -2.56
CA PRO A 327 -11.14 13.38 -3.90
C PRO A 327 -11.90 12.06 -3.93
N PHE A 328 -11.57 11.10 -3.06
CA PHE A 328 -12.32 9.86 -2.86
C PHE A 328 -13.45 10.04 -1.84
N HIS A 329 -13.12 10.52 -0.64
CA HIS A 329 -14.03 10.59 0.51
C HIS A 329 -15.33 11.35 0.22
N LYS A 330 -15.27 12.47 -0.52
CA LYS A 330 -16.43 13.32 -0.80
C LYS A 330 -17.59 12.58 -1.48
N HIS A 331 -17.31 11.50 -2.22
CA HIS A 331 -18.32 10.70 -2.92
C HIS A 331 -19.12 9.81 -1.98
N PHE A 332 -18.61 9.56 -0.78
CA PHE A 332 -19.21 8.68 0.23
C PHE A 332 -19.35 9.39 1.59
N CYS A 333 -19.22 10.71 1.59
CA CYS A 333 -19.33 11.57 2.76
C CYS A 333 -20.80 11.96 2.96
N ASP A 334 -21.48 11.21 3.83
CA ASP A 334 -22.89 11.41 4.17
C ASP A 334 -23.04 11.97 5.60
N GLU A 335 -23.93 12.95 5.77
CA GLU A 335 -24.25 13.59 7.06
C GLU A 335 -25.20 12.74 7.93
N THR A 336 -25.88 11.74 7.33
CA THR A 336 -27.07 11.10 7.91
C THR A 336 -26.84 9.72 8.56
N LYS A 337 -25.60 9.40 8.93
CA LYS A 337 -25.33 8.19 9.74
C LYS A 337 -25.57 8.42 11.22
#